data_AF-A0AAN6RPB9-F1
#
_entry.id   AF-A0AAN6RPB9-F1
#
_cell.length_a   1.000
_cell.length_b   1.000
_cell.length_c   1.000
_cell.angle_alpha   90.00
_cell.angle_beta   90.00
_cell.angle_gamma   90.00
#
_symmetry.space_group_name_H-M   'P 1'
#
loop_
_entity.id
_entity.type
_entity.pdbx_description
1 polymer ?
#
loop_
_entity_poly.entity_id
_entity_poly.type
_entity_poly.pdbx_seq_one_letter_code
_entity_poly.pdbx_strand_id
1 'polypeptide(L)'
;PLASQNKVSCYGSGKKANNADLAEVAARFCIEIGLWTHWWHDLLEAENFKIHKNYTPSTSKGIDVVLTFKLNRKCYWAYDYGECLRYLRNPVDACNCGGENSKQGSTTWNDCLTFGIDLNTAAGKSGGWSPFDQY
;
A
#
# COMPACT_ATOMS: atom_id res chain seq x y z
N PRO A 1 -2.48 10.38 -11.91
CA PRO A 1 -2.08 11.33 -10.84
C PRO A 1 -0.64 11.04 -10.41
N LEU A 2 0.23 12.05 -10.31
CA LEU A 2 1.65 11.82 -10.02
C LEU A 2 1.91 11.70 -8.51
N ALA A 3 2.81 10.81 -8.12
CA ALA A 3 3.20 10.60 -6.72
C ALA A 3 3.76 11.85 -6.00
N SER A 4 4.19 12.87 -6.75
CA SER A 4 4.69 14.15 -6.22
C SER A 4 3.61 15.07 -5.66
N GLN A 5 2.33 14.83 -5.97
CA GLN A 5 1.20 15.62 -5.46
C GLN A 5 0.58 15.01 -4.20
N ASN A 6 1.19 13.96 -3.67
CA ASN A 6 0.62 13.21 -2.57
C ASN A 6 0.81 13.93 -1.23
N LYS A 7 -0.24 13.88 -0.43
CA LYS A 7 -0.19 14.18 1.00
C LYS A 7 0.19 12.90 1.74
N VAL A 8 1.02 13.02 2.76
CA VAL A 8 1.47 11.91 3.59
C VAL A 8 1.05 12.19 5.04
N SER A 9 0.52 11.17 5.72
CA SER A 9 0.26 11.17 7.16
C SER A 9 0.93 9.97 7.79
N CYS A 10 1.80 10.25 8.76
CA CYS A 10 2.52 9.25 9.52
C CYS A 10 1.71 8.85 10.76
N TYR A 11 1.64 7.56 11.09
CA TYR A 11 0.86 7.12 12.25
C TYR A 11 1.49 7.49 13.60
N GLY A 12 2.75 7.96 13.61
CA GLY A 12 3.42 8.56 14.78
C GLY A 12 3.69 7.62 15.96
N SER A 13 3.16 6.40 15.92
CA SER A 13 3.26 5.39 16.97
C SER A 13 3.05 3.99 16.37
N GLY A 14 3.48 2.95 17.08
CA GLY A 14 3.26 1.58 16.63
C GLY A 14 4.46 0.66 16.52
N LYS A 15 4.21 -0.53 15.94
CA LYS A 15 5.26 -1.45 15.51
C LYS A 15 6.11 -0.77 14.43
N LYS A 16 7.39 -1.08 14.44
CA LYS A 16 8.35 -0.57 13.47
C LYS A 16 8.94 -1.72 12.67
N ALA A 17 9.24 -1.46 11.40
CA ALA A 17 9.86 -2.43 10.50
C ALA A 17 11.11 -1.82 9.85
N ASN A 18 11.95 -2.66 9.26
CA ASN A 18 13.10 -2.19 8.50
C ASN A 18 12.67 -1.80 7.07
N ASN A 19 13.40 -0.89 6.43
CA ASN A 19 13.08 -0.46 5.07
C ASN A 19 13.03 -1.64 4.09
N ALA A 20 13.95 -2.60 4.22
CA ALA A 20 13.98 -3.80 3.37
C ALA A 20 12.69 -4.64 3.45
N ASP A 21 12.14 -4.84 4.65
CA ASP A 21 10.89 -5.58 4.84
C ASP A 21 9.70 -4.84 4.20
N LEU A 22 9.63 -3.52 4.38
CA LEU A 22 8.57 -2.71 3.78
C LEU A 22 8.69 -2.65 2.27
N ALA A 23 9.92 -2.59 1.74
CA ALA A 23 10.18 -2.61 0.30
C ALA A 23 9.81 -3.97 -0.33
N GLU A 24 10.13 -5.08 0.34
CA GLU A 24 9.73 -6.43 -0.08
C GLU A 24 8.20 -6.54 -0.16
N VAL A 25 7.52 -6.15 0.91
CA VAL A 25 6.05 -6.23 1.00
C VAL A 25 5.38 -5.31 -0.03
N ALA A 26 5.89 -4.09 -0.21
CA ALA A 26 5.40 -3.17 -1.23
C ALA A 26 5.55 -3.74 -2.65
N ALA A 27 6.70 -4.37 -2.96
CA ALA A 27 6.93 -5.00 -4.25
C ALA A 27 5.92 -6.12 -4.53
N ARG A 28 5.68 -7.00 -3.55
CA ARG A 28 4.70 -8.09 -3.66
C ARG A 28 3.28 -7.58 -3.92
N PHE A 29 2.87 -6.55 -3.18
CA PHE A 29 1.56 -5.94 -3.37
C PHE A 29 1.40 -5.24 -4.72
N CYS A 30 2.43 -4.54 -5.20
CA CYS A 30 2.39 -3.93 -6.52
C CYS A 30 2.31 -4.98 -7.64
N ILE A 31 3.03 -6.11 -7.52
CA ILE A 31 2.89 -7.24 -8.45
C ILE A 31 1.45 -7.75 -8.46
N GLU A 32 0.82 -7.95 -7.29
CA GLU A 32 -0.58 -8.39 -7.21
C GLU A 32 -1.55 -7.38 -7.85
N ILE A 33 -1.36 -6.07 -7.59
CA ILE A 33 -2.14 -5.03 -8.25
C ILE A 33 -1.99 -5.15 -9.77
N GLY A 34 -0.77 -5.28 -10.30
CA GLY A 34 -0.53 -5.41 -11.74
C GLY A 34 -1.19 -6.63 -12.35
N LEU A 35 -1.17 -7.76 -11.65
CA LEU A 35 -1.88 -8.97 -12.09
C LEU A 35 -3.39 -8.77 -12.11
N TRP A 36 -3.95 -8.00 -11.17
CA TRP A 36 -5.37 -7.64 -11.18
C TRP A 36 -5.71 -6.63 -12.29
N THR A 37 -4.86 -5.61 -12.51
CA THR A 37 -5.09 -4.60 -13.55
C THR A 37 -4.99 -5.15 -14.96
N HIS A 38 -4.24 -6.24 -15.15
CA HIS A 38 -4.12 -6.89 -16.46
C HIS A 38 -5.49 -7.26 -17.07
N TRP A 39 -6.45 -7.67 -16.23
CA TRP A 39 -7.82 -8.01 -16.66
C TRP A 39 -8.66 -6.78 -17.04
N TRP A 40 -8.19 -5.59 -16.71
CA TRP A 40 -8.82 -4.30 -17.02
C TRP A 40 -7.96 -3.46 -17.99
N HIS A 41 -7.15 -4.11 -18.83
CA HIS A 41 -6.25 -3.41 -19.77
C HIS A 41 -5.32 -2.41 -19.08
N ASP A 42 -4.87 -2.74 -17.87
CA ASP A 42 -4.04 -1.90 -17.01
C ASP A 42 -4.69 -0.57 -16.59
N LEU A 43 -5.99 -0.40 -16.83
CA LEU A 43 -6.76 0.77 -16.45
C LEU A 43 -7.77 0.40 -15.36
N LEU A 44 -7.46 0.77 -14.12
CA LEU A 44 -8.46 0.66 -13.07
C LEU A 44 -9.46 1.82 -13.22
N GLU A 45 -10.66 1.46 -13.69
CA GLU A 45 -11.87 2.29 -13.66
C GLU A 45 -12.85 1.64 -12.69
N ALA A 46 -13.05 2.25 -11.53
CA ALA A 46 -14.02 1.73 -10.59
C ALA A 46 -14.52 2.79 -9.61
N GLU A 47 -15.82 2.72 -9.31
CA GLU A 47 -16.37 3.41 -8.17
C GLU A 47 -15.88 2.73 -6.87
N ASN A 48 -15.01 3.42 -6.12
CA ASN A 48 -14.54 2.98 -4.80
C ASN A 48 -13.78 1.65 -4.77
N PHE A 49 -13.01 1.32 -5.80
CA PHE A 49 -12.17 0.13 -5.76
C PHE A 49 -11.17 0.22 -4.62
N LYS A 50 -11.16 -0.81 -3.78
CA LYS A 50 -10.33 -0.88 -2.59
C LYS A 50 -9.74 -2.28 -2.47
N ILE A 51 -8.43 -2.34 -2.24
CA ILE A 51 -7.71 -3.54 -1.90
C ILE A 51 -7.16 -3.37 -0.49
N HIS A 52 -7.22 -4.45 0.28
CA HIS A 52 -6.61 -4.53 1.59
C HIS A 52 -6.00 -5.92 1.77
N LYS A 53 -4.69 -5.98 2.01
CA LYS A 53 -3.93 -7.24 2.10
C LYS A 53 -2.94 -7.21 3.25
N ASN A 54 -2.77 -8.36 3.87
CA ASN A 54 -1.81 -8.57 4.95
C ASN A 54 -0.62 -9.35 4.40
N TYR A 55 0.58 -8.91 4.75
CA TYR A 55 1.83 -9.55 4.40
C TYR A 55 2.69 -9.72 5.63
N THR A 56 3.32 -10.88 5.75
CA THR A 56 4.41 -11.09 6.69
C THR A 56 5.72 -10.97 5.89
N PRO A 57 6.63 -10.05 6.25
CA PRO A 57 7.93 -9.95 5.61
C PRO A 57 8.74 -11.24 5.78
N SER A 58 9.63 -11.53 4.82
CA SER A 58 10.39 -12.78 4.87
C SER A 58 11.46 -12.78 5.97
N THR A 59 11.95 -11.61 6.38
CA THR A 59 13.07 -11.50 7.33
C THR A 59 12.63 -11.18 8.75
N SER A 60 11.64 -10.29 8.93
CA SER A 60 11.14 -9.92 10.26
C SER A 60 9.94 -10.77 10.71
N LYS A 61 10.19 -11.76 11.56
CA LYS A 61 9.14 -12.59 12.18
C LYS A 61 8.32 -11.78 13.20
N GLY A 62 6.99 -11.96 13.20
CA GLY A 62 6.07 -11.34 14.19
C GLY A 62 5.61 -9.92 13.84
N ILE A 63 5.94 -9.45 12.64
CA ILE A 63 5.42 -8.20 12.06
C ILE A 63 4.50 -8.59 10.91
N ASP A 64 3.24 -8.17 10.98
CA ASP A 64 2.36 -8.18 9.80
C ASP A 64 2.17 -6.75 9.32
N VAL A 65 2.29 -6.59 8.03
CA VAL A 65 2.18 -5.34 7.30
C VAL A 65 0.89 -5.40 6.51
N VAL A 66 0.04 -4.42 6.78
CA VAL A 66 -1.26 -4.28 6.13
C VAL A 66 -1.14 -3.22 5.06
N LEU A 67 -1.25 -3.62 3.80
CA LEU A 67 -1.24 -2.72 2.65
C LEU A 67 -2.66 -2.45 2.19
N THR A 68 -2.97 -1.17 1.98
CA THR A 68 -4.26 -0.71 1.47
C THR A 68 -4.05 0.09 0.20
N PHE A 69 -4.87 -0.17 -0.82
CA PHE A 69 -5.00 0.66 -2.01
C PHE A 69 -6.46 1.05 -2.16
N LYS A 70 -6.72 2.29 -2.54
CA LYS A 70 -8.06 2.77 -2.88
C LYS A 70 -7.98 3.72 -4.06
N LEU A 71 -8.83 3.48 -5.05
CA LEU A 71 -9.15 4.40 -6.12
C LEU A 71 -10.45 5.14 -5.76
N ASN A 72 -10.37 6.47 -5.69
CA ASN A 72 -11.52 7.32 -5.40
C ASN A 72 -12.47 7.41 -6.61
N ARG A 73 -13.72 7.79 -6.37
CA ARG A 73 -14.75 7.91 -7.41
C ARG A 73 -14.32 8.88 -8.52
N LYS A 74 -14.71 8.53 -9.76
CA LYS A 74 -14.45 9.31 -10.97
C LYS A 74 -12.96 9.51 -11.27
N CYS A 75 -12.12 8.61 -10.77
CA CYS A 75 -10.70 8.59 -11.06
C CYS A 75 -10.33 7.36 -11.86
N TYR A 76 -9.28 7.55 -12.64
CA TYR A 76 -8.65 6.53 -13.47
C TYR A 76 -7.20 6.43 -13.04
N TRP A 77 -6.70 5.21 -12.94
CA TRP A 77 -5.29 4.99 -12.73
C TRP A 77 -4.80 3.89 -13.66
N ALA A 78 -3.89 4.29 -14.55
CA ALA A 78 -3.12 3.37 -15.35
C ALA A 78 -2.04 2.77 -14.45
N TYR A 79 -2.07 1.44 -14.31
CA TYR A 79 -1.09 0.77 -13.49
C TYR A 79 0.31 0.92 -14.08
N ASP A 80 1.23 1.41 -13.26
CA ASP A 80 2.66 1.36 -13.51
C ASP A 80 3.34 0.83 -12.25
N TYR A 81 4.15 -0.22 -12.41
CA TYR A 81 4.81 -0.86 -11.28
C TYR A 81 5.78 0.10 -10.56
N GLY A 82 6.51 0.92 -11.32
CA GLY A 82 7.44 1.91 -10.75
C GLY A 82 6.70 2.99 -9.98
N GLU A 83 5.57 3.45 -10.49
CA GLU A 83 4.70 4.43 -9.83
C GLU A 83 4.08 3.84 -8.57
N CYS A 84 3.54 2.63 -8.62
CA CYS A 84 3.02 1.91 -7.47
C CYS A 84 4.05 1.82 -6.33
N LEU A 85 5.29 1.43 -6.68
CA LEU A 85 6.39 1.40 -5.72
C LEU A 85 6.71 2.80 -5.17
N ARG A 86 6.67 3.86 -5.98
CA ARG A 86 6.90 5.24 -5.51
C ARG A 86 5.82 5.69 -4.53
N TYR A 87 4.55 5.34 -4.77
CA TYR A 87 3.45 5.63 -3.83
C TYR A 87 3.64 4.95 -2.47
N LEU A 88 4.27 3.77 -2.44
CA LEU A 88 4.53 3.02 -1.20
C LEU A 88 5.90 3.33 -0.57
N ARG A 89 6.88 3.82 -1.35
CA ARG A 89 8.19 4.23 -0.83
C ARG A 89 8.20 5.62 -0.21
N ASN A 90 7.54 6.60 -0.84
CA ASN A 90 7.39 7.95 -0.30
C ASN A 90 6.94 7.96 1.19
N PRO A 91 5.93 7.17 1.59
CA PRO A 91 5.53 7.07 2.99
C PRO A 91 6.62 6.51 3.92
N VAL A 92 7.36 5.48 3.48
CA VAL A 92 8.45 4.86 4.27
C VAL A 92 9.62 5.82 4.47
N ASP A 93 9.89 6.66 3.48
CA ASP A 93 10.99 7.63 3.54
C ASP A 93 10.58 8.93 4.25
N ALA A 94 9.34 9.39 4.08
CA ALA A 94 8.82 10.59 4.75
C ALA A 94 8.47 10.34 6.24
N CYS A 95 8.01 9.14 6.59
CA CYS A 95 7.57 8.77 7.94
C CYS A 95 8.62 7.96 8.71
N ASN A 96 9.85 8.47 8.76
CA ASN A 96 10.87 8.31 9.81
C ASN A 96 12.21 8.84 9.28
N CYS A 97 12.66 9.99 9.81
CA CYS A 97 13.94 10.61 9.47
C CYS A 97 15.16 9.94 10.16
N GLY A 98 14.96 8.80 10.82
CA GLY A 98 15.96 8.17 11.70
C GLY A 98 16.91 7.16 11.04
N GLY A 99 16.87 6.99 9.71
CA GLY A 99 17.73 6.03 8.97
C GLY A 99 16.96 4.84 8.35
N GLU A 100 17.68 3.77 8.01
CA GLU A 100 17.17 2.58 7.29
C GLU A 100 16.23 1.68 8.13
N ASN A 101 16.39 1.71 9.46
CA ASN A 101 15.62 0.89 10.39
C ASN A 101 14.56 1.72 11.12
N SER A 102 13.63 1.05 11.80
CA SER A 102 12.61 1.70 12.63
C SER A 102 11.54 2.51 11.85
N LYS A 103 11.21 2.09 10.63
CA LYS A 103 10.18 2.72 9.79
C LYS A 103 8.78 2.46 10.34
N GLN A 104 7.91 3.46 10.23
CA GLN A 104 6.53 3.42 10.71
C GLN A 104 5.56 3.32 9.54
N GLY A 105 4.36 2.82 9.85
CA GLY A 105 3.23 2.87 8.93
C GLY A 105 2.78 4.31 8.65
N SER A 106 2.12 4.48 7.51
CA SER A 106 1.63 5.76 7.02
C SER A 106 0.58 5.58 5.94
N THR A 107 -0.22 6.62 5.73
CA THR A 107 -1.14 6.73 4.61
C THR A 107 -0.68 7.86 3.70
N THR A 108 -0.66 7.58 2.40
CA THR A 108 -0.36 8.53 1.34
C THR A 108 -1.57 8.65 0.43
N TRP A 109 -2.02 9.87 0.16
CA TRP A 109 -3.19 10.05 -0.68
C TRP A 109 -3.10 11.32 -1.52
N ASN A 110 -3.81 11.28 -2.64
CA ASN A 110 -4.18 12.44 -3.43
C ASN A 110 -5.68 12.39 -3.73
N ASP A 111 -6.16 13.26 -4.61
CA ASP A 111 -7.59 13.34 -4.94
C ASP A 111 -8.14 12.03 -5.53
N CYS A 112 -7.28 11.22 -6.16
CA CYS A 112 -7.67 10.01 -6.85
C CYS A 112 -7.25 8.70 -6.18
N LEU A 113 -6.14 8.70 -5.45
CA LEU A 113 -5.51 7.48 -4.96
C LEU A 113 -5.26 7.60 -3.46
N THR A 114 -5.43 6.50 -2.75
CA THR A 114 -4.95 6.33 -1.38
C THR A 114 -4.19 5.03 -1.27
N PHE A 115 -2.96 5.13 -0.81
CA PHE A 115 -2.11 4.01 -0.44
C PHE A 115 -1.85 4.05 1.06
N GLY A 116 -1.87 2.90 1.72
CA GLY A 116 -1.61 2.79 3.15
C GLY A 116 -0.69 1.63 3.44
N ILE A 117 0.24 1.84 4.38
CA ILE A 117 1.08 0.81 4.97
C ILE A 117 0.86 0.88 6.48
N ASP A 118 0.28 -0.15 7.07
CA ASP A 118 0.01 -0.20 8.50
C ASP A 118 0.69 -1.41 9.15
N LEU A 119 1.44 -1.16 10.22
CA LEU A 119 2.17 -2.16 11.00
C LEU A 119 1.47 -2.48 12.33
N ASN A 120 0.40 -1.75 12.66
CA ASN A 120 -0.25 -1.78 13.96
C ASN A 120 -1.44 -2.73 14.04
N THR A 121 -2.07 -3.01 12.92
CA THR A 121 -3.38 -3.68 12.85
C THR A 121 -3.32 -5.19 12.55
N ALA A 122 -2.14 -5.80 12.66
CA ALA A 122 -1.91 -7.24 12.51
C ALA A 122 -2.83 -8.16 13.35
N ALA A 123 -3.45 -7.65 14.41
CA ALA A 123 -4.34 -8.44 15.26
C ALA A 123 -5.82 -8.25 14.87
N GLY A 124 -6.35 -9.17 14.04
CA GLY A 124 -7.75 -9.60 14.20
C GLY A 124 -8.79 -9.20 13.16
N LYS A 125 -8.43 -8.81 11.93
CA LYS A 125 -9.39 -8.75 10.81
C LYS A 125 -8.82 -9.36 9.54
N SER A 126 -8.73 -10.69 9.54
CA SER A 126 -8.73 -11.50 8.32
C SER A 126 -10.08 -11.32 7.62
N GLY A 127 -10.18 -10.26 6.82
CA GLY A 127 -11.39 -9.89 6.10
C GLY A 127 -11.03 -8.92 4.98
N GLY A 128 -10.03 -9.28 4.19
CA GLY A 128 -9.81 -8.63 2.90
C GLY A 128 -10.92 -9.09 1.98
N TRP A 129 -12.02 -8.35 1.93
CA TRP A 129 -13.05 -8.55 0.92
C TRP A 129 -12.39 -8.32 -0.44
N SER A 130 -12.27 -9.39 -1.22
CA SER A 130 -11.93 -9.33 -2.62
C SER A 130 -13.20 -8.98 -3.38
N PRO A 131 -13.19 -8.03 -4.33
CA PRO A 131 -14.29 -7.86 -5.28
C PRO A 131 -14.63 -9.14 -6.06
N PHE A 132 -13.74 -10.14 -6.02
CA PHE A 132 -13.89 -11.46 -6.63
C PHE A 132 -14.44 -12.54 -5.68
N ASP A 133 -14.77 -12.23 -4.42
CA ASP A 133 -15.51 -13.16 -3.53
C ASP A 133 -17.01 -13.25 -3.90
N GLN A 134 -17.41 -12.73 -5.07
CA GLN A 134 -18.79 -12.74 -5.58
C GLN A 134 -18.96 -13.39 -6.98
N TYR A 135 -17.98 -14.15 -7.46
CA TYR A 135 -18.12 -14.97 -8.67
C TYR A 135 -17.63 -16.40 -8.48
#